data_AF-A0A1V2YBW5-F1
#
_entry.id   AF-A0A1V2YBW5-F1
#
_cell.length_a   1.000
_cell.length_b   1.000
_cell.length_c   1.000
_cell.angle_alpha   90.00
_cell.angle_beta   90.00
_cell.angle_gamma   90.00
#
_symmetry.space_group_name_H-M   'P 1'
#
loop_
_entity.id
_entity.type
_entity.pdbx_description
1 polymer ?
#
loop_
_entity_poly.entity_id
_entity_poly.type
_entity_poly.pdbx_seq_one_letter_code
_entity_poly.pdbx_strand_id
1 'polypeptide(L)'
;MKEKNIVIFSLMCLVAILVLSWTTQTAAVNKTIAVVPVNARENNDTAKEKVINISHSKKTLDKINALSIEIEDLAEDEATTNAESEIPAKVAYLTFDDGPSENTVKILDILQEQNIKATFFVLGKTQQDEVYKRIVDEGHTIALHSNTHEYSDIYRTTDAFLEDIAILKQLILDITGYTPEILRFPGGSNNTVSHRYGGVDIMEEIITAVEESGYIYFDWNVDSLDASKGVQDKEIIVNAVLKQSSALDQAVILMHDSRYKTTTVEALPEIIDGLKNMGFAFDRLTSDTMIVQF
;
A
#
# COMPACT_ATOMS: atom_id res chain seq x y z
N MET A 1 -22.79 6.32 -7.87
CA MET A 1 -22.09 7.60 -7.61
C MET A 1 -22.91 8.65 -6.84
N LYS A 2 -24.22 8.53 -6.61
CA LYS A 2 -24.99 9.56 -5.87
C LYS A 2 -25.09 9.36 -4.35
N GLU A 3 -24.81 8.17 -3.82
CA GLU A 3 -25.04 7.87 -2.40
C GLU A 3 -23.85 8.23 -1.48
N LYS A 4 -22.60 8.09 -1.95
CA LYS A 4 -21.40 8.44 -1.14
C LYS A 4 -21.29 9.95 -0.85
N ASN A 5 -21.73 10.80 -1.77
CA ASN A 5 -21.69 12.27 -1.58
C ASN A 5 -22.74 12.77 -0.57
N ILE A 6 -23.83 12.03 -0.35
CA ILE A 6 -24.87 12.41 0.63
C ILE A 6 -24.40 12.11 2.06
N VAL A 7 -23.63 11.03 2.26
CA VAL A 7 -23.12 10.65 3.59
C VAL A 7 -22.06 11.63 4.07
N ILE A 8 -21.16 12.09 3.20
CA ILE A 8 -20.10 13.05 3.53
C ILE A 8 -20.70 14.43 3.84
N PHE A 9 -21.65 14.90 3.04
CA PHE A 9 -22.30 16.20 3.28
C PHE A 9 -23.17 16.21 4.55
N SER A 10 -23.78 15.07 4.89
CA SER A 10 -24.56 14.89 6.12
C SER A 10 -23.66 14.91 7.36
N LEU A 11 -22.45 14.31 7.29
CA LEU A 11 -21.48 14.30 8.39
C LEU A 11 -20.90 15.69 8.65
N MET A 12 -20.58 16.46 7.60
CA MET A 12 -20.10 17.84 7.74
C MET A 12 -21.15 18.78 8.35
N CYS A 13 -22.42 18.65 7.98
CA CYS A 13 -23.52 19.40 8.61
C CYS A 13 -23.70 19.05 10.09
N LEU A 14 -23.53 17.77 10.47
CA LEU A 14 -23.63 17.32 11.88
C LEU A 14 -22.50 17.89 12.75
N VAL A 15 -21.27 17.94 12.22
CA VAL A 15 -20.13 18.56 12.90
C VAL A 15 -20.33 20.07 13.04
N ALA A 16 -20.80 20.76 12.01
CA ALA A 16 -21.09 22.20 12.07
C ALA A 16 -22.19 22.54 13.10
N ILE A 17 -23.25 21.73 13.19
CA ILE A 17 -24.33 21.91 14.17
C ILE A 17 -23.82 21.67 15.60
N LEU A 18 -22.94 20.68 15.80
CA LEU A 18 -22.31 20.43 17.11
C LEU A 18 -21.41 21.59 17.55
N VAL A 19 -20.61 22.17 16.63
CA VAL A 19 -19.76 23.35 16.90
C VAL A 19 -20.60 24.60 17.21
N LEU A 20 -21.72 24.81 16.51
CA LEU A 20 -22.66 25.91 16.78
C LEU A 20 -23.41 25.73 18.12
N SER A 21 -23.73 24.49 18.51
CA SER A 21 -24.36 24.20 19.80
C SER A 21 -23.40 24.43 20.99
N TRP A 22 -22.10 24.23 20.80
CA TRP A 22 -21.08 24.48 21.82
C TRP A 22 -20.76 25.96 21.99
N THR A 23 -20.67 26.73 20.90
CA THR A 23 -20.42 28.18 20.96
C THR A 23 -21.55 28.96 21.64
N THR A 24 -22.80 28.49 21.52
CA THR A 24 -23.93 29.09 22.25
C THR A 24 -23.91 28.75 23.74
N GLN A 25 -23.40 27.57 24.12
CA GLN A 25 -23.29 27.16 25.52
C GLN A 25 -22.15 27.88 26.27
N THR A 26 -21.02 28.17 25.62
CA THR A 26 -19.91 28.96 26.21
C THR A 26 -20.29 30.42 26.43
N ALA A 27 -21.09 31.02 25.54
CA ALA A 27 -21.62 32.37 25.71
C ALA A 27 -22.55 32.50 26.93
N ALA A 28 -23.34 31.45 27.24
CA ALA A 28 -24.22 31.41 28.40
C ALA A 28 -23.46 31.30 29.74
N VAL A 29 -22.33 30.56 29.75
CA VAL A 29 -21.47 30.44 30.95
C VAL A 29 -20.76 31.75 31.27
N ASN A 30 -20.25 32.48 30.26
CA ASN A 30 -19.58 33.76 30.47
C ASN A 30 -20.51 34.87 31.01
N LYS A 31 -21.81 34.81 30.73
CA LYS A 31 -22.78 35.80 31.22
C LYS A 31 -23.14 35.62 32.71
N THR A 32 -22.86 34.45 33.28
CA THR A 32 -23.20 34.11 34.67
C THR A 32 -22.08 34.48 35.67
N ILE A 33 -20.89 34.86 35.18
CA ILE A 33 -19.72 35.16 36.05
C ILE A 33 -19.69 36.64 36.52
N ALA A 34 -20.53 37.51 35.95
CA ALA A 34 -20.69 38.87 36.47
C ALA A 34 -21.79 38.90 37.55
N VAL A 35 -21.41 39.36 38.75
CA VAL A 35 -22.23 39.64 39.95
C VAL A 35 -22.35 38.50 40.97
N VAL A 36 -21.35 38.42 41.86
CA VAL A 36 -21.59 38.12 43.28
C VAL A 36 -20.70 39.07 44.10
N PRO A 37 -21.25 40.02 44.89
CA PRO A 37 -20.46 40.88 45.75
C PRO A 37 -19.96 40.10 46.97
N VAL A 38 -18.70 40.32 47.31
CA VAL A 38 -18.01 39.76 48.47
C VAL A 38 -18.57 40.41 49.75
N ASN A 39 -19.11 39.60 50.67
CA ASN A 39 -19.22 39.96 52.07
C ASN A 39 -18.93 38.74 52.96
N ALA A 40 -18.25 39.01 54.07
CA ALA A 40 -17.40 38.08 54.81
C ALA A 40 -18.12 37.12 55.77
N ARG A 41 -17.36 36.10 56.17
CA ARG A 41 -17.52 35.16 57.31
C ARG A 41 -18.46 33.97 57.12
N GLU A 42 -17.92 32.89 56.53
CA GLU A 42 -17.78 31.54 57.13
C GLU A 42 -17.30 30.53 56.05
N ASN A 43 -16.47 29.58 56.47
CA ASN A 43 -15.96 28.39 55.75
C ASN A 43 -14.89 28.60 54.64
N ASN A 44 -13.66 28.22 54.98
CA ASN A 44 -12.42 28.51 54.23
C ASN A 44 -11.92 27.33 53.35
N ASP A 45 -12.68 26.23 53.27
CA ASP A 45 -12.30 25.04 52.49
C ASP A 45 -12.96 25.01 51.10
N THR A 46 -14.21 25.44 50.98
CA THR A 46 -14.96 25.51 49.71
C THR A 46 -14.42 26.57 48.74
N ALA A 47 -13.87 27.68 49.25
CA ALA A 47 -13.25 28.72 48.41
C ALA A 47 -11.92 28.24 47.80
N LYS A 48 -11.11 27.47 48.56
CA LYS A 48 -9.86 26.88 48.06
C LYS A 48 -10.12 25.84 46.98
N GLU A 49 -11.10 24.97 47.20
CA GLU A 49 -11.50 23.95 46.23
C GLU A 49 -12.03 24.56 44.92
N LYS A 50 -12.81 25.65 45.01
CA LYS A 50 -13.32 26.38 43.84
C LYS A 50 -12.21 27.09 43.06
N VAL A 51 -11.20 27.66 43.74
CA VAL A 51 -10.03 28.28 43.09
C VAL A 51 -9.13 27.25 42.42
N ILE A 52 -8.93 26.07 43.04
CA ILE A 52 -8.17 24.95 42.45
C ILE A 52 -8.87 24.41 41.18
N ASN A 53 -10.20 24.29 41.21
CA ASN A 53 -10.99 23.88 40.05
C ASN A 53 -10.95 24.90 38.91
N ILE A 54 -10.99 26.21 39.21
CA ILE A 54 -10.85 27.28 38.20
C ILE A 54 -9.44 27.26 37.59
N SER A 55 -8.39 27.08 38.40
CA SER A 55 -7.01 26.97 37.93
C SER A 55 -6.80 25.74 37.03
N HIS A 56 -7.39 24.60 37.37
CA HIS A 56 -7.34 23.40 36.54
C HIS A 56 -8.10 23.59 35.23
N SER A 57 -9.30 24.19 35.28
CA SER A 57 -10.10 24.44 34.08
C SER A 57 -9.41 25.41 33.12
N LYS A 58 -8.69 26.42 33.63
CA LYS A 58 -7.90 27.34 32.80
C LYS A 58 -6.70 26.63 32.15
N LYS A 59 -5.98 25.80 32.89
CA LYS A 59 -4.87 25.00 32.35
C LYS A 59 -5.31 24.00 31.28
N THR A 60 -6.52 23.45 31.42
CA THR A 60 -7.13 22.60 30.38
C THR A 60 -7.51 23.41 29.14
N LEU A 61 -8.06 24.61 29.32
CA LEU A 61 -8.41 25.50 28.21
C LEU A 61 -7.18 25.98 27.43
N ASP A 62 -6.08 26.31 28.12
CA ASP A 62 -4.82 26.71 27.50
C ASP A 62 -4.23 25.55 26.67
N LYS A 63 -4.35 24.31 27.15
CA LYS A 63 -3.95 23.11 26.38
C LYS A 63 -4.82 22.89 25.15
N ILE A 64 -6.14 23.05 25.28
CA ILE A 64 -7.07 22.92 24.15
C ILE A 64 -6.75 23.98 23.10
N ASN A 65 -6.51 25.24 23.50
CA ASN A 65 -6.14 26.29 22.56
C ASN A 65 -4.78 26.01 21.88
N ALA A 66 -3.80 25.49 22.62
CA ALA A 66 -2.52 25.09 22.02
C ALA A 66 -2.69 23.97 20.98
N LEU A 67 -3.47 22.93 21.30
CA LEU A 67 -3.83 21.85 20.37
C LEU A 67 -4.63 22.35 19.16
N SER A 68 -5.47 23.37 19.35
CA SER A 68 -6.27 23.96 18.27
C SER A 68 -5.38 24.69 17.26
N ILE A 69 -4.38 25.44 17.76
CA ILE A 69 -3.38 26.12 16.94
C ILE A 69 -2.50 25.11 16.19
N GLU A 70 -2.10 24.02 16.86
CA GLU A 70 -1.31 22.94 16.25
C GLU A 70 -2.09 22.21 15.13
N ILE A 71 -3.40 22.02 15.31
CA ILE A 71 -4.29 21.47 14.27
C ILE A 71 -4.46 22.44 13.10
N GLU A 72 -4.51 23.75 13.36
CA GLU A 72 -4.68 24.79 12.33
C GLU A 72 -3.40 24.95 11.49
N ASP A 73 -2.22 24.83 12.11
CA ASP A 73 -0.90 24.82 11.44
C ASP A 73 -0.72 23.54 10.59
N LEU A 74 -1.17 22.38 11.09
CA LEU A 74 -1.20 21.12 10.31
C LEU A 74 -2.20 21.19 9.14
N ALA A 75 -3.31 21.90 9.30
CA ALA A 75 -4.29 22.10 8.23
C ALA A 75 -3.83 23.11 7.17
N GLU A 76 -3.02 24.11 7.53
CA GLU A 76 -2.37 25.01 6.57
C GLU A 76 -1.27 24.29 5.77
N ASP A 77 -0.49 23.39 6.40
CA ASP A 77 0.52 22.58 5.71
C ASP A 77 -0.14 21.61 4.70
N GLU A 78 -1.27 20.99 5.05
CA GLU A 78 -2.10 20.21 4.10
C GLU A 78 -2.70 21.09 2.99
N ALA A 79 -3.15 22.32 3.29
CA ALA A 79 -3.74 23.22 2.30
C ALA A 79 -2.72 23.74 1.26
N THR A 80 -1.42 23.80 1.59
CA THR A 80 -0.35 24.12 0.63
C THR A 80 0.11 22.94 -0.25
N THR A 81 -0.42 21.73 -0.02
CA THR A 81 -0.17 20.56 -0.88
C THR A 81 -1.35 20.19 -1.79
N ASN A 82 -2.34 21.08 -1.95
CA ASN A 82 -3.30 21.01 -3.05
C ASN A 82 -2.67 21.50 -4.38
N ALA A 83 -1.53 20.92 -4.75
CA ALA A 83 -1.38 20.57 -6.14
C ALA A 83 -2.42 19.46 -6.35
N GLU A 84 -3.47 19.71 -7.13
CA GLU A 84 -4.23 18.61 -7.73
C GLU A 84 -3.19 17.60 -8.23
N SER A 85 -3.06 16.47 -7.53
CA SER A 85 -2.27 15.36 -8.03
C SER A 85 -2.99 14.94 -9.29
N GLU A 86 -2.53 15.48 -10.43
CA GLU A 86 -2.88 14.93 -11.72
C GLU A 86 -2.51 13.45 -11.61
N ILE A 87 -3.54 12.60 -11.53
CA ILE A 87 -3.34 11.16 -11.65
C ILE A 87 -2.55 11.00 -12.95
N PRO A 88 -1.33 10.42 -12.90
CA PRO A 88 -0.51 10.37 -14.08
C PRO A 88 -1.30 9.73 -15.21
N ALA A 89 -1.35 10.39 -16.37
CA ALA A 89 -2.12 9.90 -17.51
C ALA A 89 -1.70 8.48 -17.91
N LYS A 90 -0.46 8.09 -17.59
CA LYS A 90 0.06 6.73 -17.73
C LYS A 90 0.86 6.29 -16.51
N VAL A 91 0.62 5.07 -16.03
CA VAL A 91 1.34 4.47 -14.88
C VAL A 91 1.90 3.09 -15.25
N ALA A 92 3.19 2.88 -14.97
CA ALA A 92 3.88 1.63 -15.13
C ALA A 92 4.16 1.01 -13.75
N TYR A 93 3.67 -0.21 -13.55
CA TYR A 93 3.93 -1.03 -12.38
C TYR A 93 4.99 -2.06 -12.75
N LEU A 94 6.23 -1.79 -12.36
CA LEU A 94 7.32 -2.75 -12.49
C LEU A 94 7.11 -3.86 -11.47
N THR A 95 6.98 -5.10 -11.93
CA THR A 95 6.78 -6.26 -11.06
C THR A 95 7.85 -7.31 -11.30
N PHE A 96 8.36 -7.89 -10.22
CA PHE A 96 9.44 -8.87 -10.25
C PHE A 96 9.03 -10.14 -9.50
N ASP A 97 9.04 -11.28 -10.20
CA ASP A 97 8.72 -12.59 -9.66
C ASP A 97 10.00 -13.40 -9.38
N ASP A 98 9.91 -14.36 -8.45
CA ASP A 98 10.90 -15.40 -8.10
C ASP A 98 12.06 -15.01 -7.17
N GLY A 99 12.17 -13.74 -6.79
CA GLY A 99 13.10 -13.26 -5.76
C GLY A 99 12.70 -13.67 -4.34
N PRO A 100 13.45 -13.25 -3.31
CA PRO A 100 14.68 -12.46 -3.40
C PRO A 100 15.90 -13.28 -3.86
N SER A 101 16.84 -12.60 -4.51
CA SER A 101 18.16 -13.10 -4.93
C SER A 101 19.19 -11.96 -4.99
N GLU A 102 20.42 -12.25 -5.43
CA GLU A 102 21.43 -11.24 -5.73
C GLU A 102 20.98 -10.23 -6.80
N ASN A 103 20.04 -10.60 -7.67
CA ASN A 103 19.49 -9.70 -8.67
C ASN A 103 18.47 -8.75 -8.05
N THR A 104 17.71 -9.16 -7.03
CA THR A 104 16.81 -8.28 -6.26
C THR A 104 17.57 -7.11 -5.66
N VAL A 105 18.74 -7.37 -5.08
CA VAL A 105 19.60 -6.32 -4.47
C VAL A 105 20.02 -5.29 -5.52
N LYS A 106 20.47 -5.74 -6.69
CA LYS A 106 20.88 -4.84 -7.80
C LYS A 106 19.69 -4.07 -8.38
N ILE A 107 18.52 -4.71 -8.45
CA ILE A 107 17.29 -4.06 -8.90
C ILE A 107 16.92 -2.95 -7.91
N LEU A 108 16.92 -3.22 -6.60
CA LEU A 108 16.66 -2.20 -5.57
C LEU A 108 17.62 -1.01 -5.69
N ASP A 109 18.92 -1.26 -5.95
CA ASP A 109 19.89 -0.19 -6.21
C ASP A 109 19.47 0.69 -7.40
N ILE A 110 19.08 0.08 -8.52
CA ILE A 110 18.61 0.80 -9.72
C ILE A 110 17.32 1.58 -9.42
N LEU A 111 16.36 0.98 -8.73
CA LEU A 111 15.09 1.62 -8.40
C LEU A 111 15.30 2.83 -7.46
N GLN A 112 16.22 2.72 -6.50
CA GLN A 112 16.62 3.80 -5.61
C GLN A 112 17.28 4.94 -6.37
N GLU A 113 18.23 4.65 -7.26
CA GLU A 113 18.89 5.65 -8.12
C GLU A 113 17.88 6.41 -9.00
N GLN A 114 16.83 5.72 -9.45
CA GLN A 114 15.78 6.27 -10.30
C GLN A 114 14.63 6.92 -9.52
N ASN A 115 14.64 6.82 -8.18
CA ASN A 115 13.57 7.24 -7.26
C ASN A 115 12.18 6.71 -7.67
N ILE A 116 12.09 5.41 -7.98
CA ILE A 116 10.83 4.75 -8.36
C ILE A 116 10.49 3.61 -7.41
N LYS A 117 9.20 3.33 -7.26
CA LYS A 117 8.69 2.18 -6.50
C LYS A 117 8.26 1.06 -7.45
N ALA A 118 8.22 -0.15 -6.92
CA ALA A 118 7.96 -1.38 -7.67
C ALA A 118 7.29 -2.42 -6.76
N THR A 119 6.92 -3.55 -7.34
CA THR A 119 6.32 -4.68 -6.61
C THR A 119 7.16 -5.93 -6.78
N PHE A 120 7.40 -6.66 -5.69
CA PHE A 120 8.13 -7.92 -5.70
C PHE A 120 7.20 -9.04 -5.27
N PHE A 121 6.90 -9.95 -6.19
CA PHE A 121 6.17 -11.20 -5.91
C PHE A 121 7.18 -12.24 -5.46
N VAL A 122 7.37 -12.31 -4.15
CA VAL A 122 8.50 -13.02 -3.55
C VAL A 122 8.19 -14.48 -3.29
N LEU A 123 9.26 -15.27 -3.26
CA LEU A 123 9.28 -16.65 -2.78
C LEU A 123 9.70 -16.74 -1.33
N GLY A 124 9.46 -17.89 -0.70
CA GLY A 124 10.02 -18.24 0.61
C GLY A 124 11.49 -18.60 0.49
N LYS A 125 12.39 -17.73 0.99
CA LYS A 125 13.85 -17.96 0.93
C LYS A 125 14.45 -17.79 2.33
N THR A 126 15.32 -18.74 2.70
CA THR A 126 16.13 -18.62 3.92
C THR A 126 17.31 -17.68 3.70
N GLN A 127 17.77 -17.02 4.77
CA GLN A 127 18.94 -16.11 4.75
C GLN A 127 18.79 -14.92 3.79
N GLN A 128 17.55 -14.44 3.60
CA GLN A 128 17.22 -13.28 2.76
C GLN A 128 16.51 -12.19 3.57
N ASP A 129 16.51 -12.30 4.90
CA ASP A 129 15.80 -11.41 5.84
C ASP A 129 16.08 -9.93 5.55
N GLU A 130 17.34 -9.57 5.30
CA GLU A 130 17.74 -8.20 5.01
C GLU A 130 17.23 -7.71 3.65
N VAL A 131 17.07 -8.60 2.66
CA VAL A 131 16.51 -8.22 1.36
C VAL A 131 15.01 -7.96 1.48
N TYR A 132 14.26 -8.79 2.22
CA TYR A 132 12.85 -8.53 2.48
C TYR A 132 12.64 -7.20 3.22
N LYS A 133 13.42 -6.94 4.28
CA LYS A 133 13.35 -5.66 5.00
C LYS A 133 13.64 -4.50 4.07
N ARG A 134 14.69 -4.61 3.25
CA ARG A 134 15.05 -3.57 2.28
C ARG A 134 13.92 -3.26 1.30
N ILE A 135 13.22 -4.26 0.77
CA ILE A 135 12.06 -4.04 -0.11
C ILE A 135 11.00 -3.15 0.60
N VAL A 136 10.66 -3.46 1.86
CA VAL A 136 9.66 -2.71 2.64
C VAL A 136 10.17 -1.32 3.04
N ASP A 137 11.39 -1.24 3.59
CA ASP A 137 12.00 0.00 4.10
C ASP A 137 12.23 1.03 2.99
N GLU A 138 12.50 0.56 1.76
CA GLU A 138 12.60 1.43 0.58
C GLU A 138 11.23 1.77 -0.04
N GLY A 139 10.12 1.30 0.55
CA GLY A 139 8.76 1.67 0.16
C GLY A 139 8.23 0.95 -1.08
N HIS A 140 8.79 -0.21 -1.42
CA HIS A 140 8.24 -1.10 -2.45
C HIS A 140 7.14 -1.98 -1.85
N THR A 141 6.31 -2.59 -2.69
CA THR A 141 5.33 -3.58 -2.24
C THR A 141 5.97 -4.97 -2.27
N ILE A 142 5.92 -5.69 -1.14
CA ILE A 142 6.04 -7.15 -1.13
C ILE A 142 4.66 -7.75 -1.41
N ALA A 143 4.59 -8.65 -2.39
CA ALA A 143 3.43 -9.47 -2.71
C ALA A 143 3.82 -10.96 -2.66
N LEU A 144 2.82 -11.84 -2.53
CA LEU A 144 3.03 -13.28 -2.37
C LEU A 144 3.09 -13.96 -3.74
N HIS A 145 4.10 -14.79 -3.98
CA HIS A 145 4.13 -15.65 -5.18
C HIS A 145 3.93 -17.11 -4.82
N SER A 146 4.83 -17.66 -3.99
CA SER A 146 4.72 -19.00 -3.42
C SER A 146 5.83 -19.20 -2.39
N ASN A 147 5.61 -19.94 -1.31
CA ASN A 147 6.71 -20.30 -0.42
C ASN A 147 7.72 -21.21 -1.12
N THR A 148 7.26 -22.19 -1.90
CA THR A 148 8.10 -23.24 -2.51
C THR A 148 8.39 -23.05 -4.00
N HIS A 149 7.43 -22.50 -4.74
CA HIS A 149 7.39 -22.46 -6.20
C HIS A 149 7.42 -23.85 -6.87
N GLU A 150 6.97 -24.89 -6.16
CA GLU A 150 6.90 -26.26 -6.68
C GLU A 150 5.49 -26.58 -7.18
N TYR A 151 5.29 -26.45 -8.49
CA TYR A 151 3.99 -26.64 -9.16
C TYR A 151 3.29 -27.96 -8.79
N SER A 152 4.05 -29.05 -8.59
CA SER A 152 3.49 -30.35 -8.21
C SER A 152 2.91 -30.39 -6.80
N ASP A 153 3.35 -29.48 -5.93
CA ASP A 153 2.95 -29.42 -4.55
C ASP A 153 1.82 -28.41 -4.39
N ILE A 154 2.01 -27.18 -4.88
CA ILE A 154 1.06 -26.07 -4.70
C ILE A 154 -0.24 -26.27 -5.50
N TYR A 155 -0.19 -26.91 -6.67
CA TYR A 155 -1.37 -27.12 -7.52
C TYR A 155 -1.98 -28.51 -7.38
N ARG A 156 -1.61 -29.27 -6.35
CA ARG A 156 -2.21 -30.59 -6.11
C ARG A 156 -3.63 -30.51 -5.54
N THR A 157 -3.92 -29.48 -4.73
CA THR A 157 -5.20 -29.22 -4.08
C THR A 157 -5.27 -27.75 -3.66
N THR A 158 -6.48 -27.18 -3.55
CA THR A 158 -6.70 -25.82 -3.02
C THR A 158 -6.05 -25.59 -1.65
N ASP A 159 -6.20 -26.53 -0.72
CA ASP A 159 -5.59 -26.42 0.62
C ASP A 159 -4.06 -26.32 0.57
N ALA A 160 -3.42 -27.07 -0.33
CA ALA A 160 -1.96 -27.03 -0.49
C ALA A 160 -1.48 -25.67 -1.00
N PHE A 161 -2.23 -25.05 -1.92
CA PHE A 161 -1.93 -23.69 -2.37
C PHE A 161 -2.06 -22.69 -1.22
N LEU A 162 -3.17 -22.73 -0.47
CA LEU A 162 -3.40 -21.80 0.63
C LEU A 162 -2.41 -21.99 1.78
N GLU A 163 -1.99 -23.22 2.08
CA GLU A 163 -0.96 -23.51 3.07
C GLU A 163 0.39 -22.92 2.65
N ASP A 164 0.80 -23.10 1.40
CA ASP A 164 2.03 -22.52 0.85
C ASP A 164 2.03 -20.98 0.93
N ILE A 165 0.91 -20.34 0.58
CA ILE A 165 0.73 -18.89 0.71
C ILE A 165 0.73 -18.42 2.17
N ALA A 166 0.09 -19.16 3.09
CA ALA A 166 0.04 -18.82 4.50
C ALA A 166 1.42 -18.90 5.16
N ILE A 167 2.24 -19.90 4.80
CA ILE A 167 3.62 -20.03 5.27
C ILE A 167 4.44 -18.82 4.80
N LEU A 168 4.34 -18.46 3.51
CA LEU A 168 5.05 -17.29 2.99
C LEU A 168 4.61 -16.01 3.69
N LYS A 169 3.30 -15.81 3.86
CA LYS A 169 2.76 -14.62 4.53
C LYS A 169 3.29 -14.48 5.95
N GLN A 170 3.32 -15.58 6.70
CA GLN A 170 3.85 -15.58 8.07
C GLN A 170 5.35 -15.26 8.08
N LEU A 171 6.13 -15.85 7.17
CA LEU A 171 7.56 -15.55 7.02
C LEU A 171 7.79 -14.05 6.79
N ILE A 172 7.06 -13.42 5.88
CA ILE A 172 7.20 -12.00 5.58
C ILE A 172 6.81 -11.15 6.80
N LEU A 173 5.70 -11.48 7.47
CA LEU A 173 5.27 -10.79 8.68
C LEU A 173 6.34 -10.86 9.79
N ASP A 174 6.90 -12.05 10.03
CA ASP A 174 7.90 -12.24 11.09
C ASP A 174 9.20 -11.46 10.82
N ILE A 175 9.61 -11.35 9.56
CA ILE A 175 10.85 -10.67 9.17
C ILE A 175 10.68 -9.15 9.13
N THR A 176 9.56 -8.67 8.57
CA THR A 176 9.39 -7.26 8.17
C THR A 176 8.36 -6.51 8.99
N GLY A 177 7.46 -7.21 9.70
CA GLY A 177 6.27 -6.61 10.32
C GLY A 177 5.18 -6.22 9.31
N TYR A 178 5.41 -6.38 8.01
CA TYR A 178 4.45 -6.11 6.95
C TYR A 178 3.61 -7.34 6.63
N THR A 179 2.30 -7.15 6.38
CA THR A 179 1.38 -8.22 6.01
C THR A 179 0.97 -8.06 4.54
N PRO A 180 1.46 -8.91 3.63
CA PRO A 180 1.02 -8.87 2.24
C PRO A 180 -0.46 -9.24 2.06
N GLU A 181 -1.15 -8.49 1.21
CA GLU A 181 -2.55 -8.72 0.80
C GLU A 181 -2.68 -9.08 -0.69
N ILE A 182 -1.61 -8.83 -1.46
CA ILE A 182 -1.56 -9.06 -2.89
C ILE A 182 -0.79 -10.35 -3.17
N LEU A 183 -1.25 -11.12 -4.16
CA LEU A 183 -0.52 -12.29 -4.68
C LEU A 183 -0.51 -12.37 -6.21
N ARG A 184 0.36 -13.21 -6.75
CA ARG A 184 0.34 -13.64 -8.16
C ARG A 184 0.57 -15.14 -8.22
N PHE A 185 -0.28 -15.84 -8.95
CA PHE A 185 -0.17 -17.28 -9.14
C PHE A 185 1.11 -17.64 -9.92
N PRO A 186 1.91 -18.63 -9.47
CA PRO A 186 2.99 -19.20 -10.28
C PRO A 186 2.47 -19.64 -11.66
N GLY A 187 2.98 -19.00 -12.70
CA GLY A 187 2.55 -19.22 -14.09
C GLY A 187 1.34 -18.41 -14.55
N GLY A 188 0.76 -17.55 -13.70
CA GLY A 188 -0.44 -16.76 -13.97
C GLY A 188 -1.74 -17.49 -13.65
N SER A 189 -2.84 -16.74 -13.50
CA SER A 189 -4.17 -17.29 -13.18
C SER A 189 -4.72 -18.23 -14.26
N ASN A 190 -4.28 -18.07 -15.51
CA ASN A 190 -4.67 -18.88 -16.66
C ASN A 190 -3.71 -20.06 -16.95
N ASN A 191 -2.81 -20.38 -16.02
CA ASN A 191 -1.83 -21.44 -16.26
C ASN A 191 -2.51 -22.81 -16.42
N THR A 192 -2.02 -23.60 -17.37
CA THR A 192 -2.53 -24.96 -17.65
C THR A 192 -1.61 -26.06 -17.10
N VAL A 193 -0.48 -25.68 -16.51
CA VAL A 193 0.46 -26.63 -15.90
C VAL A 193 -0.13 -27.24 -14.64
N SER A 194 -0.92 -26.48 -13.89
CA SER A 194 -1.72 -26.91 -12.74
C SER A 194 -2.60 -28.12 -13.04
N HIS A 195 -3.14 -28.24 -14.26
CA HIS A 195 -4.03 -29.33 -14.66
C HIS A 195 -3.37 -30.71 -14.55
N ARG A 196 -2.04 -30.77 -14.61
CA ARG A 196 -1.28 -32.00 -14.47
C ARG A 196 -1.30 -32.56 -13.04
N TYR A 197 -1.65 -31.73 -12.06
CA TYR A 197 -1.51 -32.04 -10.64
C TYR A 197 -2.87 -32.07 -9.93
N GLY A 198 -3.72 -31.06 -10.14
CA GLY A 198 -5.01 -30.92 -9.47
C GLY A 198 -6.24 -31.15 -10.36
N GLY A 199 -6.05 -31.40 -11.66
CA GLY A 199 -7.15 -31.52 -12.62
C GLY A 199 -7.53 -30.20 -13.29
N VAL A 200 -8.45 -30.25 -14.26
CA VAL A 200 -8.75 -29.10 -15.15
C VAL A 200 -9.46 -27.93 -14.46
N ASP A 201 -10.09 -28.19 -13.32
CA ASP A 201 -10.88 -27.19 -12.57
C ASP A 201 -10.06 -26.56 -11.42
N ILE A 202 -8.83 -27.02 -11.19
CA ILE A 202 -8.03 -26.65 -10.00
C ILE A 202 -7.79 -25.13 -9.87
N MET A 203 -7.58 -24.44 -10.99
CA MET A 203 -7.33 -22.99 -10.95
C MET A 203 -8.60 -22.23 -10.56
N GLU A 204 -9.78 -22.66 -11.03
CA GLU A 204 -11.05 -22.04 -10.65
C GLU A 204 -11.33 -22.23 -9.15
N GLU A 205 -11.07 -23.43 -8.63
CA GLU A 205 -11.19 -23.74 -7.20
C GLU A 205 -10.22 -22.90 -6.35
N ILE A 206 -8.97 -22.77 -6.78
CA ILE A 206 -7.95 -21.98 -6.08
C ILE A 206 -8.28 -20.49 -6.11
N ILE A 207 -8.66 -19.94 -7.28
CA ILE A 207 -9.02 -18.52 -7.41
C ILE A 207 -10.17 -18.18 -6.47
N THR A 208 -11.23 -19.00 -6.47
CA THR A 208 -12.37 -18.82 -5.57
C THR A 208 -11.93 -18.77 -4.11
N ALA A 209 -11.09 -19.72 -3.67
CA ALA A 209 -10.64 -19.79 -2.29
C ALA A 209 -9.68 -18.63 -1.91
N VAL A 210 -8.88 -18.15 -2.85
CA VAL A 210 -8.00 -16.98 -2.70
C VAL A 210 -8.83 -15.71 -2.48
N GLU A 211 -9.87 -15.50 -3.29
CA GLU A 211 -10.78 -14.37 -3.16
C GLU A 211 -11.61 -14.43 -1.86
N GLU A 212 -12.13 -15.60 -1.50
CA GLU A 212 -12.83 -15.82 -0.22
C GLU A 212 -11.95 -15.59 1.01
N SER A 213 -10.64 -15.79 0.86
CA SER A 213 -9.63 -15.49 1.88
C SER A 213 -9.25 -14.00 1.96
N GLY A 214 -9.81 -13.16 1.07
CA GLY A 214 -9.61 -11.71 1.05
C GLY A 214 -8.32 -11.25 0.39
N TYR A 215 -7.62 -12.13 -0.36
CA TYR A 215 -6.47 -11.72 -1.15
C TYR A 215 -6.91 -11.09 -2.47
N ILE A 216 -6.08 -10.18 -2.98
CA ILE A 216 -6.20 -9.63 -4.33
C ILE A 216 -5.10 -10.25 -5.17
N TYR A 217 -5.42 -10.80 -6.34
CA TYR A 217 -4.41 -11.28 -7.26
C TYR A 217 -4.24 -10.39 -8.48
N PHE A 218 -3.00 -10.27 -8.93
CA PHE A 218 -2.63 -9.56 -10.15
C PHE A 218 -1.87 -10.49 -11.09
N ASP A 219 -2.32 -10.57 -12.33
CA ASP A 219 -1.54 -11.07 -13.46
C ASP A 219 -0.71 -9.90 -14.04
N TRP A 220 -0.51 -9.88 -15.35
CA TRP A 220 0.21 -8.83 -16.08
C TRP A 220 -0.44 -8.58 -17.44
N ASN A 221 -0.20 -7.40 -18.01
CA ASN A 221 -0.61 -7.05 -19.36
C ASN A 221 0.58 -6.67 -20.27
N VAL A 222 1.80 -6.73 -19.73
CA VAL A 222 3.06 -6.59 -20.46
C VAL A 222 4.00 -7.70 -20.01
N ASP A 223 4.36 -8.60 -20.94
CA ASP A 223 5.32 -9.68 -20.68
C ASP A 223 6.70 -9.29 -21.22
N SER A 224 7.72 -9.25 -20.36
CA SER A 224 9.09 -8.94 -20.77
C SER A 224 9.76 -10.05 -21.60
N LEU A 225 9.18 -11.25 -21.64
CA LEU A 225 9.72 -12.45 -22.27
C LEU A 225 11.04 -12.95 -21.67
N ASP A 226 11.45 -12.43 -20.50
CA ASP A 226 12.66 -12.85 -19.81
C ASP A 226 12.57 -14.31 -19.30
N ALA A 227 11.35 -14.83 -19.07
CA ALA A 227 11.06 -16.22 -18.73
C ALA A 227 11.10 -17.19 -19.92
N SER A 228 11.12 -16.71 -21.16
CA SER A 228 11.07 -17.58 -22.36
C SER A 228 12.30 -18.48 -22.53
N LYS A 229 13.41 -18.17 -21.82
CA LYS A 229 14.65 -18.95 -21.77
C LYS A 229 15.28 -18.80 -20.37
N GLY A 230 16.31 -19.60 -20.07
CA GLY A 230 17.07 -19.46 -18.82
C GLY A 230 17.62 -18.04 -18.64
N VAL A 231 18.41 -17.60 -19.62
CA VAL A 231 18.90 -16.22 -19.78
C VAL A 231 18.43 -15.71 -21.14
N GLN A 232 17.68 -14.62 -21.18
CA GLN A 232 17.16 -14.00 -22.39
C GLN A 232 18.10 -12.90 -22.89
N ASP A 233 18.07 -12.62 -24.19
CA ASP A 233 18.75 -11.46 -24.77
C ASP A 233 18.17 -10.15 -24.22
N LYS A 234 19.03 -9.24 -23.77
CA LYS A 234 18.64 -7.97 -23.13
C LYS A 234 17.75 -7.14 -24.07
N GLU A 235 18.11 -7.03 -25.34
CA GLU A 235 17.38 -6.24 -26.33
C GLU A 235 16.00 -6.82 -26.61
N ILE A 236 15.81 -8.15 -26.49
CA ILE A 236 14.48 -8.75 -26.57
C ILE A 236 13.61 -8.28 -25.40
N ILE A 237 14.15 -8.24 -24.18
CA ILE A 237 13.43 -7.80 -22.98
C ILE A 237 13.00 -6.34 -23.13
N VAL A 238 13.95 -5.45 -23.46
CA VAL A 238 13.68 -4.02 -23.65
C VAL A 238 12.60 -3.80 -24.71
N ASN A 239 12.76 -4.41 -25.90
CA ASN A 239 11.81 -4.22 -27.00
C ASN A 239 10.43 -4.78 -26.67
N ALA A 240 10.33 -5.92 -25.98
CA ALA A 240 9.06 -6.51 -25.59
C ALA A 240 8.29 -5.57 -24.65
N VAL A 241 8.95 -5.06 -23.60
CA VAL A 241 8.33 -4.18 -22.61
C VAL A 241 7.88 -2.86 -23.24
N LEU A 242 8.77 -2.18 -23.97
CA LEU A 242 8.46 -0.87 -24.55
C LEU A 242 7.38 -0.96 -25.64
N LYS A 243 7.41 -2.00 -26.48
CA LYS A 243 6.40 -2.19 -27.52
C LYS A 243 5.01 -2.42 -26.93
N GLN A 244 4.88 -3.33 -25.97
CA GLN A 244 3.59 -3.66 -25.36
C GLN A 244 3.04 -2.49 -24.53
N SER A 245 3.92 -1.78 -23.80
CA SER A 245 3.51 -0.64 -22.96
C SER A 245 3.01 0.56 -23.78
N SER A 246 3.49 0.75 -25.02
CA SER A 246 3.15 1.92 -25.83
C SER A 246 1.64 2.16 -26.06
N ALA A 247 0.84 1.10 -26.00
CA ALA A 247 -0.61 1.13 -26.21
C ALA A 247 -1.43 1.19 -24.91
N LEU A 248 -0.79 1.31 -23.75
CA LEU A 248 -1.42 1.24 -22.44
C LEU A 248 -1.32 2.57 -21.69
N ASP A 249 -2.34 2.83 -20.88
CA ASP A 249 -2.31 3.86 -19.83
C ASP A 249 -1.94 3.24 -18.47
N GLN A 250 -2.13 1.93 -18.31
CA GLN A 250 -1.66 1.17 -17.15
C GLN A 250 -0.94 -0.09 -17.60
N ALA A 251 0.36 -0.14 -17.33
CA ALA A 251 1.22 -1.27 -17.70
C ALA A 251 1.64 -2.02 -16.43
N VAL A 252 1.11 -3.23 -16.23
CA VAL A 252 1.60 -4.16 -15.20
C VAL A 252 2.60 -5.09 -15.89
N ILE A 253 3.88 -4.86 -15.60
CA ILE A 253 5.01 -5.41 -16.35
C ILE A 253 5.60 -6.59 -15.60
N LEU A 254 5.49 -7.79 -16.18
CA LEU A 254 6.10 -9.01 -15.64
C LEU A 254 7.59 -9.09 -16.03
N MET A 255 8.42 -9.16 -15.00
CA MET A 255 9.85 -9.48 -15.07
C MET A 255 10.19 -10.44 -13.93
N HIS A 256 11.39 -10.99 -13.93
CA HIS A 256 11.84 -11.93 -12.91
C HIS A 256 13.18 -11.49 -12.32
N ASP A 257 13.32 -11.62 -11.00
CA ASP A 257 14.55 -11.29 -10.28
C ASP A 257 15.20 -12.53 -9.63
N SER A 258 14.91 -13.74 -10.13
CA SER A 258 15.67 -14.93 -9.76
C SER A 258 17.14 -14.84 -10.21
N ARG A 259 18.02 -15.63 -9.57
CA ARG A 259 19.46 -15.68 -9.84
C ARG A 259 19.87 -15.81 -11.32
N TYR A 260 19.03 -16.45 -12.13
CA TYR A 260 19.31 -16.69 -13.55
C TYR A 260 18.97 -15.50 -14.46
N LYS A 261 18.24 -14.51 -13.95
CA LYS A 261 17.67 -13.41 -14.73
C LYS A 261 18.57 -12.18 -14.74
N THR A 262 19.86 -12.40 -15.01
CA THR A 262 20.87 -11.33 -14.98
C THR A 262 20.62 -10.25 -16.04
N THR A 263 20.13 -10.64 -17.22
CA THR A 263 19.84 -9.71 -18.32
C THR A 263 18.61 -8.84 -18.06
N THR A 264 17.70 -9.25 -17.16
CA THR A 264 16.62 -8.39 -16.66
C THR A 264 17.18 -7.19 -15.90
N VAL A 265 18.20 -7.42 -15.05
CA VAL A 265 18.90 -6.34 -14.33
C VAL A 265 19.57 -5.38 -15.32
N GLU A 266 20.21 -5.92 -16.36
CA GLU A 266 20.88 -5.12 -17.41
C GLU A 266 19.89 -4.32 -18.28
N ALA A 267 18.70 -4.86 -18.53
CA ALA A 267 17.65 -4.22 -19.33
C ALA A 267 16.92 -3.10 -18.56
N LEU A 268 16.85 -3.21 -17.23
CA LEU A 268 16.00 -2.37 -16.41
C LEU A 268 16.22 -0.85 -16.58
N PRO A 269 17.46 -0.31 -16.61
CA PRO A 269 17.67 1.13 -16.81
C PRO A 269 17.09 1.63 -18.14
N GLU A 270 17.26 0.86 -19.22
CA GLU A 270 16.78 1.23 -20.56
C GLU A 270 15.25 1.12 -20.67
N ILE A 271 14.65 0.15 -19.97
CA ILE A 271 13.20 0.05 -19.82
C ILE A 271 12.64 1.28 -19.11
N ILE A 272 13.25 1.68 -17.98
CA ILE A 272 12.82 2.85 -17.21
C ILE A 272 12.90 4.11 -18.07
N ASP A 273 14.02 4.34 -18.76
CA ASP A 273 14.19 5.50 -19.64
C ASP A 273 13.18 5.51 -20.78
N GLY A 274 12.95 4.37 -21.43
CA GLY A 274 11.98 4.23 -22.50
C GLY A 274 10.54 4.52 -22.05
N LEU A 275 10.15 4.01 -20.88
CA LEU A 275 8.82 4.26 -20.30
C LEU A 275 8.65 5.73 -19.88
N LYS A 276 9.68 6.36 -19.27
CA LYS A 276 9.69 7.80 -18.98
C LYS A 276 9.48 8.63 -20.25
N ASN A 277 10.18 8.28 -21.33
CA ASN A 277 10.02 8.95 -22.63
C ASN A 277 8.63 8.77 -23.26
N MET A 278 7.90 7.73 -22.87
CA MET A 278 6.50 7.51 -23.27
C MET A 278 5.48 8.21 -22.35
N GLY A 279 5.94 8.92 -21.31
CA GLY A 279 5.10 9.66 -20.37
C GLY A 279 4.56 8.82 -19.21
N PHE A 280 5.14 7.65 -18.93
CA PHE A 280 4.77 6.85 -17.76
C PHE A 280 5.35 7.43 -16.46
N ALA A 281 4.50 7.56 -15.45
CA ALA A 281 4.92 7.55 -14.05
C ALA A 281 5.09 6.09 -13.57
N PHE A 282 5.71 5.91 -12.41
CA PHE A 282 5.94 4.60 -11.82
C PHE A 282 5.32 4.54 -10.42
N ASP A 283 4.68 3.42 -10.11
CA ASP A 283 4.22 3.14 -8.77
C ASP A 283 4.27 1.62 -8.50
N ARG A 284 4.08 1.26 -7.24
CA ARG A 284 3.87 -0.12 -6.79
C ARG A 284 2.39 -0.49 -6.86
N LEU A 285 2.12 -1.79 -6.93
CA LEU A 285 0.76 -2.30 -6.79
C LEU A 285 0.30 -2.13 -5.34
N THR A 286 -0.97 -1.77 -5.18
CA THR A 286 -1.68 -1.68 -3.90
C THR A 286 -3.05 -2.32 -4.06
N SER A 287 -3.77 -2.53 -2.95
CA SER A 287 -5.13 -3.06 -2.99
C SER A 287 -6.14 -2.15 -3.72
N ASP A 288 -5.82 -0.86 -3.88
CA ASP A 288 -6.63 0.11 -4.63
C ASP A 288 -6.23 0.21 -6.12
N THR A 289 -5.15 -0.46 -6.53
CA THR A 289 -4.71 -0.45 -7.94
C THR A 289 -5.74 -1.18 -8.81
N MET A 290 -6.03 -0.63 -9.99
CA MET A 290 -6.92 -1.29 -10.96
C MET A 290 -6.38 -2.67 -11.31
N ILE A 291 -7.24 -3.66 -11.11
CA ILE A 291 -6.91 -5.07 -11.23
C ILE A 291 -6.61 -5.44 -12.69
N VAL A 292 -5.55 -6.24 -12.89
CA VAL A 292 -5.21 -6.89 -14.16
C VAL A 292 -5.21 -8.39 -13.93
N GLN A 293 -6.15 -9.09 -14.59
CA GLN A 293 -6.37 -10.54 -14.49
C GLN A 293 -6.72 -11.08 -15.88
N PHE A 294 -6.40 -12.35 -16.17
CA PHE A 294 -6.66 -13.00 -17.46
C PHE A 294 -8.11 -13.46 -17.67
#